data_AF-A0A853AG47-F1
#
_entry.id   AF-A0A853AG47-F1
#
_cell.length_a   1.000
_cell.length_b   1.000
_cell.length_c   1.000
_cell.angle_alpha   90.00
_cell.angle_beta   90.00
_cell.angle_gamma   90.00
#
_symmetry.space_group_name_H-M   'P 1'
#
loop_
_entity.id
_entity.type
_entity.pdbx_description
1 polymer ?
#
loop_
_entity_poly.entity_id
_entity_poly.type
_entity_poly.pdbx_seq_one_letter_code
_entity_poly.pdbx_strand_id
1 'polypeptide(L)'
;MTDPFLDSLATALAGQAATALGAAGKAALAKVRELLKRRSEDDPETQAALEAAERPDADRPQVIALAERLDRVCAEDPEFAQQLRTEGAAVHNDVSAAHDGVVNINEGQVDKLIQARDIHGGITFN
;
A
#
# COMPACT_ATOMS: atom_id res chain seq x y z
N MET A 1 -1.54 -12.48 -9.74
CA MET A 1 -0.92 -11.14 -9.77
C MET A 1 -1.52 -10.41 -8.60
N THR A 2 -0.70 -10.05 -7.62
CA THR A 2 -1.14 -9.40 -6.39
C THR A 2 -1.57 -7.96 -6.68
N ASP A 3 -2.53 -7.44 -5.90
CA ASP A 3 -2.99 -6.06 -5.99
C ASP A 3 -1.80 -5.09 -5.77
N PRO A 4 -1.50 -4.15 -6.71
CA PRO A 4 -0.42 -3.18 -6.56
C PRO A 4 -0.48 -2.35 -5.27
N PHE A 5 -1.68 -2.16 -4.71
CA PHE A 5 -1.87 -1.54 -3.41
C PHE A 5 -1.21 -2.39 -2.30
N LEU A 6 -1.46 -3.69 -2.30
CA LEU A 6 -0.93 -4.63 -1.31
C LEU A 6 0.59 -4.82 -1.46
N ASP A 7 1.10 -4.83 -2.69
CA ASP A 7 2.54 -4.85 -2.96
C ASP A 7 3.25 -3.62 -2.36
N SER A 8 2.60 -2.45 -2.45
CA SER A 8 3.13 -1.21 -1.87
C SER A 8 3.19 -1.28 -0.34
N LEU A 9 2.14 -1.83 0.29
CA LEU A 9 2.11 -2.02 1.74
C LEU A 9 3.15 -3.03 2.20
N ALA A 10 3.27 -4.17 1.52
CA ALA A 10 4.25 -5.20 1.86
C ALA A 10 5.68 -4.66 1.76
N THR A 11 5.98 -3.89 0.70
CA THR A 11 7.29 -3.24 0.52
C THR A 11 7.59 -2.24 1.64
N ALA A 12 6.59 -1.45 2.05
CA ALA A 12 6.75 -0.49 3.13
C ALA A 12 6.92 -1.17 4.50
N LEU A 13 6.17 -2.24 4.77
CA LEU A 13 6.25 -3.02 6.02
C LEU A 13 7.61 -3.73 6.15
N ALA A 14 8.16 -4.23 5.04
CA ALA A 14 9.50 -4.79 4.97
C ALA A 14 10.62 -3.74 5.14
N GLY A 15 10.27 -2.46 5.32
CA GLY A 15 11.23 -1.37 5.48
C GLY A 15 11.91 -0.96 4.18
N GLN A 16 11.65 -1.65 3.06
CA GLN A 16 12.29 -1.40 1.76
C GLN A 16 11.88 -0.05 1.14
N ALA A 17 10.78 0.55 1.59
CA ALA A 17 10.34 1.89 1.18
C ALA A 17 10.41 2.96 2.29
N ALA A 18 11.15 2.72 3.39
CA ALA A 18 11.16 3.64 4.53
C ALA A 18 11.63 5.08 4.19
N THR A 19 12.48 5.23 3.16
CA THR A 19 12.98 6.52 2.67
C THR A 19 11.98 7.26 1.77
N ALA A 20 11.04 6.54 1.15
CA ALA A 20 10.01 7.10 0.29
C ALA A 20 8.84 7.72 1.09
N LEU A 21 8.65 7.29 2.34
CA LEU A 21 7.51 7.72 3.15
C LEU A 21 7.69 9.12 3.74
N GLY A 22 6.71 9.99 3.47
CA GLY A 22 6.51 11.26 4.15
C GLY A 22 5.96 11.08 5.57
N ALA A 23 5.67 12.19 6.26
CA ALA A 23 5.11 12.13 7.61
C ALA A 23 3.74 11.41 7.66
N ALA A 24 2.88 11.66 6.67
CA ALA A 24 1.59 10.99 6.53
C ALA A 24 1.75 9.49 6.24
N GLY A 25 2.62 9.11 5.30
CA GLY A 25 2.94 7.71 5.00
C GLY A 25 3.50 6.95 6.21
N LYS A 26 4.37 7.58 7.00
CA LYS A 26 4.89 6.96 8.24
C LYS A 26 3.80 6.73 9.29
N ALA A 27 2.90 7.69 9.48
CA ALA A 27 1.77 7.53 10.40
C ALA A 27 0.79 6.45 9.92
N ALA A 28 0.50 6.42 8.61
CA ALA A 28 -0.30 5.39 7.97
C ALA A 28 0.33 4.00 8.10
N LEU A 29 1.65 3.86 7.88
CA LEU A 29 2.35 2.59 8.05
C LEU A 29 2.25 2.06 9.48
N ALA A 30 2.33 2.94 10.48
CA ALA A 30 2.16 2.54 11.88
C ALA A 30 0.74 1.99 12.15
N LYS A 31 -0.29 2.60 11.56
CA LYS A 31 -1.67 2.11 11.67
C LYS A 31 -1.89 0.80 10.93
N VAL A 32 -1.33 0.65 9.74
CA VAL A 32 -1.37 -0.61 8.97
C VAL A 32 -0.70 -1.74 9.76
N ARG A 33 0.46 -1.47 10.36
CA ARG A 33 1.17 -2.45 11.21
C ARG A 33 0.32 -2.85 12.42
N GLU A 34 -0.32 -1.89 13.08
CA GLU A 34 -1.21 -2.16 14.21
C GLU A 34 -2.45 -2.98 13.80
N LEU A 35 -3.07 -2.65 12.66
CA LEU A 35 -4.20 -3.39 12.11
C LEU A 35 -3.82 -4.83 11.79
N LEU A 36 -2.66 -5.04 11.16
CA LEU A 36 -2.14 -6.37 10.88
C LEU A 36 -1.81 -7.13 12.16
N LYS A 37 -1.20 -6.47 13.14
CA LYS A 37 -0.87 -7.11 14.42
C LYS A 37 -2.12 -7.66 15.12
N ARG A 38 -3.22 -6.91 15.14
CA ARG A 38 -4.50 -7.41 15.68
C ARG A 38 -5.03 -8.59 14.89
N ARG A 39 -4.97 -8.52 13.56
CA ARG A 39 -5.40 -9.65 12.70
C ARG A 39 -4.55 -10.90 12.94
N SER A 40 -3.25 -10.73 13.13
CA SER A 40 -2.28 -11.78 13.40
C SER A 40 -2.52 -12.52 14.72
N GLU A 41 -3.17 -11.90 15.71
CA GLU A 41 -3.48 -12.55 16.99
C GLU A 41 -4.38 -13.78 16.79
N ASP A 42 -5.28 -13.73 15.81
CA ASP A 42 -6.19 -14.81 15.44
C ASP A 42 -5.74 -15.57 14.16
N ASP A 43 -4.58 -15.22 13.61
CA ASP A 43 -4.11 -15.70 12.31
C ASP A 43 -2.58 -15.90 12.28
N PRO A 44 -2.10 -17.10 12.67
CA PRO A 44 -0.68 -17.44 12.72
C PRO A 44 0.03 -17.32 11.37
N GLU A 45 -0.68 -17.52 10.26
CA GLU A 45 -0.08 -17.38 8.91
C GLU A 45 0.22 -15.92 8.59
N THR A 46 -0.67 -15.00 8.98
CA THR A 46 -0.44 -13.56 8.83
C THR A 46 0.69 -13.09 9.74
N GLN A 47 0.76 -13.60 10.96
CA GLN A 47 1.89 -13.33 11.85
C GLN A 47 3.22 -13.76 11.22
N ALA A 48 3.30 -15.01 10.73
CA ALA A 48 4.52 -15.55 10.15
C ALA A 48 4.97 -14.79 8.90
N ALA A 49 4.03 -14.41 8.03
CA ALA A 49 4.33 -13.62 6.84
C ALA A 49 4.83 -12.21 7.19
N LEU A 50 4.21 -11.55 8.17
CA LEU A 50 4.63 -10.23 8.64
C LEU A 50 6.03 -10.30 9.27
N GLU A 51 6.26 -11.23 10.20
CA GLU A 51 7.56 -11.41 10.84
C GLU A 51 8.66 -11.74 9.82
N ALA A 52 8.38 -12.57 8.81
CA ALA A 52 9.34 -12.90 7.77
C ALA A 52 9.74 -11.70 6.92
N ALA A 53 8.78 -10.82 6.60
CA ALA A 53 9.03 -9.61 5.81
C ALA A 53 9.74 -8.51 6.61
N GLU A 54 9.55 -8.44 7.93
CA GLU A 54 10.18 -7.43 8.80
C GLU A 54 11.62 -7.77 9.20
N ARG A 55 12.12 -8.96 8.85
CA ARG A 55 13.51 -9.33 9.16
C ARG A 55 14.51 -8.44 8.41
N PRO A 56 15.67 -8.13 9.02
CA PRO A 56 16.70 -7.34 8.35
C PRO A 56 17.25 -7.96 7.06
N ASP A 57 17.18 -9.29 6.93
CA ASP A 57 17.60 -10.08 5.77
C ASP A 57 16.42 -10.45 4.85
N ALA A 58 15.26 -9.81 5.02
CA ALA A 58 14.10 -10.04 4.16
C ALA A 58 14.33 -9.49 2.76
N ASP A 59 14.19 -10.38 1.78
CA ASP A 59 14.34 -10.07 0.36
C ASP A 59 12.98 -10.15 -0.36
N ARG A 60 13.01 -10.01 -1.68
CA ARG A 60 11.85 -10.05 -2.56
C ARG A 60 10.88 -11.22 -2.31
N PRO A 61 11.33 -12.47 -2.04
CA PRO A 61 10.40 -13.58 -1.80
C PRO A 61 9.51 -13.37 -0.57
N GLN A 62 10.06 -12.80 0.51
CA GLN A 62 9.33 -12.54 1.75
C GLN A 62 8.31 -11.41 1.56
N VAL A 63 8.69 -10.37 0.81
CA VAL A 63 7.77 -9.27 0.47
C VAL A 63 6.59 -9.76 -0.38
N ILE A 64 6.86 -10.60 -1.39
CA ILE A 64 5.81 -11.20 -2.22
C ILE A 64 4.89 -12.09 -1.37
N ALA A 65 5.47 -12.93 -0.49
CA ALA A 65 4.69 -13.80 0.38
C ALA A 65 3.78 -13.01 1.33
N LEU A 66 4.25 -11.86 1.85
CA LEU A 66 3.41 -10.95 2.63
C LEU A 66 2.27 -10.37 1.79
N ALA A 67 2.56 -9.86 0.59
CA ALA A 67 1.53 -9.31 -0.29
C ALA A 67 0.45 -10.36 -0.65
N GLU A 68 0.85 -11.59 -0.96
CA GLU A 68 -0.07 -12.71 -1.23
C GLU A 68 -0.87 -13.11 0.01
N ARG A 69 -0.29 -12.97 1.22
CA ARG A 69 -1.04 -13.21 2.46
C ARG A 69 -2.09 -12.12 2.68
N LEU A 70 -1.72 -10.85 2.47
CA LEU A 70 -2.65 -9.72 2.57
C LEU A 70 -3.82 -9.88 1.59
N ASP A 71 -3.56 -10.33 0.37
CA ASP A 71 -4.59 -10.56 -0.65
C ASP A 71 -5.61 -11.60 -0.20
N ARG A 72 -5.13 -12.73 0.34
CA ARG A 72 -5.98 -13.77 0.92
C ARG A 72 -6.81 -13.26 2.09
N VAL A 73 -6.20 -12.55 3.04
CA VAL A 73 -6.92 -12.00 4.20
C VAL A 73 -7.99 -11.00 3.75
N CYS A 74 -7.70 -10.16 2.76
CA CYS A 74 -8.67 -9.21 2.21
C CYS A 74 -9.83 -9.90 1.47
N ALA A 75 -9.58 -11.05 0.85
CA ALA A 75 -10.63 -11.86 0.22
C ALA A 75 -11.52 -12.57 1.25
N GLU A 76 -10.96 -12.97 2.40
CA GLU A 76 -11.67 -13.61 3.50
C GLU A 76 -12.49 -12.61 4.33
N ASP A 77 -11.98 -11.39 4.53
CA ASP A 77 -12.58 -10.34 5.35
C ASP A 77 -12.67 -9.00 4.58
N PRO A 78 -13.83 -8.72 3.95
CA PRO A 78 -14.04 -7.48 3.22
C PRO A 78 -14.01 -6.22 4.09
N GLU A 79 -14.36 -6.32 5.38
CA GLU A 79 -14.32 -5.17 6.29
C GLU A 79 -12.87 -4.81 6.60
N PHE A 80 -12.04 -5.82 6.90
CA PHE A 80 -10.60 -5.64 7.02
C PHE A 80 -9.98 -5.06 5.75
N ALA A 81 -10.38 -5.55 4.57
CA ALA A 81 -9.89 -5.03 3.29
C ALA A 81 -10.18 -3.53 3.14
N GLN A 82 -11.38 -3.08 3.53
CA GLN A 82 -11.76 -1.67 3.48
C GLN A 82 -10.96 -0.82 4.48
N GLN A 83 -10.77 -1.32 5.69
CA GLN A 83 -9.96 -0.64 6.72
C GLN A 83 -8.49 -0.55 6.28
N LEU A 84 -7.92 -1.63 5.76
CA LEU A 84 -6.54 -1.67 5.26
C LEU A 84 -6.33 -0.69 4.11
N ARG A 85 -7.28 -0.60 3.18
CA ARG A 85 -7.23 0.38 2.08
C ARG A 85 -7.30 1.82 2.56
N THR A 86 -8.15 2.09 3.55
CA THR A 86 -8.32 3.42 4.12
C THR A 86 -7.06 3.87 4.85
N GLU A 87 -6.53 3.03 5.75
CA GLU A 87 -5.37 3.38 6.57
C GLU A 87 -4.06 3.31 5.79
N GLY A 88 -3.97 2.47 4.76
CA GLY A 88 -2.78 2.29 3.91
C GLY A 88 -2.69 3.25 2.72
N ALA A 89 -3.71 4.07 2.45
CA ALA A 89 -3.76 4.96 1.28
C ALA A 89 -2.51 5.85 1.16
N ALA A 90 -2.11 6.52 2.24
CA ALA A 90 -0.94 7.40 2.22
C ALA A 90 0.38 6.62 1.98
N VAL A 91 0.50 5.39 2.46
CA VAL A 91 1.66 4.52 2.18
C VAL A 91 1.72 4.20 0.70
N HIS A 92 0.61 3.72 0.12
CA HIS A 92 0.55 3.39 -1.30
C HIS A 92 0.89 4.60 -2.18
N ASN A 93 0.38 5.78 -1.82
CA ASN A 93 0.64 7.01 -2.55
C ASN A 93 2.13 7.37 -2.55
N ASP A 94 2.78 7.37 -1.39
CA ASP A 94 4.20 7.70 -1.25
C ASP A 94 5.10 6.67 -1.97
N VAL A 95 4.81 5.38 -1.83
CA VAL A 95 5.57 4.30 -2.47
C VAL A 95 5.43 4.32 -3.99
N SER A 96 4.22 4.58 -4.48
CA SER A 96 3.93 4.66 -5.91
C SER A 96 4.55 5.91 -6.54
N ALA A 97 4.55 7.04 -5.82
CA ALA A 97 5.20 8.27 -6.27
C ALA A 97 6.73 8.12 -6.38
N ALA A 98 7.36 7.36 -5.50
CA ALA A 98 8.81 7.15 -5.51
C ALA A 98 9.30 6.32 -6.71
N HIS A 99 8.44 5.51 -7.34
CA HIS A 99 8.77 4.66 -8.50
C HIS A 99 8.40 5.32 -9.85
N ASP A 100 8.58 6.64 -9.98
CA ASP A 100 8.27 7.39 -11.21
C ASP A 100 6.75 7.40 -11.54
N GLY A 101 5.93 7.15 -10.52
CA GLY A 101 4.47 7.18 -10.58
C GLY A 101 3.91 8.55 -10.26
N VAL A 102 2.79 8.91 -10.89
CA VAL A 102 2.01 10.10 -10.53
C VAL A 102 0.77 9.63 -9.80
N VAL A 103 0.61 10.08 -8.55
CA VAL A 103 -0.57 9.81 -7.73
C VAL A 103 -1.40 11.08 -7.67
N ASN A 104 -2.64 11.00 -8.15
CA ASN A 104 -3.58 12.12 -8.11
C ASN A 104 -4.79 11.72 -7.27
N ILE A 105 -4.99 12.41 -6.15
CA ILE A 105 -6.11 12.20 -5.23
C ILE A 105 -7.14 13.31 -5.50
N ASN A 106 -8.37 12.93 -5.85
CA ASN A 106 -9.48 13.89 -6.04
C ASN A 106 -10.64 13.50 -5.14
N GLU A 107 -11.06 14.44 -4.29
CA GLU A 107 -12.13 14.26 -3.32
C GLU A 107 -13.21 15.34 -3.52
N GLY A 108 -14.48 14.98 -3.31
CA GLY A 108 -15.63 15.88 -3.47
C GLY A 108 -16.35 15.78 -4.82
N GLN A 109 -17.25 16.72 -5.10
CA GLN A 109 -18.03 16.74 -6.34
C GLN A 109 -17.22 17.41 -7.45
N VAL A 110 -16.79 16.62 -8.45
CA VAL A 110 -15.92 17.07 -9.54
C VAL A 110 -16.69 17.05 -10.86
N ASP A 111 -16.79 18.20 -11.53
CA ASP A 111 -17.52 18.37 -12.80
C ASP A 111 -16.67 17.98 -14.02
N LYS A 112 -15.40 18.41 -14.07
CA LYS A 112 -14.43 18.04 -15.11
C LYS A 112 -13.07 17.75 -14.46
N LEU A 113 -12.51 16.57 -14.73
CA LEU A 113 -11.22 16.14 -14.18
C LEU A 113 -10.29 15.63 -15.27
N ILE A 114 -9.05 16.10 -15.25
CA ILE A 114 -7.99 15.59 -16.13
C ILE A 114 -6.74 15.32 -15.31
N GLN A 115 -6.25 14.09 -15.43
CA GLN A 115 -5.07 13.60 -14.75
C GLN A 115 -4.17 12.99 -15.82
N ALA A 116 -2.92 13.43 -15.87
CA ALA A 116 -1.92 12.88 -16.78
C ALA A 116 -0.57 12.85 -16.08
N ARG A 117 0.24 11.81 -16.37
CA ARG A 117 1.64 11.74 -15.96
C ARG A 117 2.51 12.59 -16.88
N ASP A 118 2.44 12.30 -18.18
CA ASP A 118 3.18 13.00 -19.22
C ASP A 118 2.22 13.47 -20.32
N ILE A 119 2.38 14.71 -20.76
CA ILE A 119 1.66 15.27 -21.91
C ILE A 119 2.71 15.76 -22.90
N HIS A 120 2.74 15.13 -24.07
CA HIS A 120 3.59 15.55 -25.18
C HIS A 120 2.70 16.06 -26.32
N GLY A 121 2.70 17.38 -26.54
CA GLY A 121 1.82 18.06 -27.51
C GLY A 121 0.89 19.08 -26.84
N GLY A 122 -0.12 19.54 -27.57
CA GLY A 122 -1.11 20.49 -27.07
C GLY A 122 -2.39 19.81 -26.60
N ILE A 123 -2.92 20.23 -25.45
CA ILE A 123 -4.26 19.86 -25.00
C ILE A 123 -5.19 21.06 -25.20
N THR A 124 -6.31 20.83 -25.88
CA THR A 124 -7.35 21.84 -26.11
C THR A 124 -8.66 21.36 -25.51
N PHE A 125 -9.26 22.18 -24.65
CA PHE A 125 -10.61 21.98 -24.11
C PHE A 125 -11.57 22.93 -24.80
N ASN A 126 -12.73 22.41 -25.20
CA ASN A 126 -13.86 23.19 -25.72
C ASN A 126 -14.93 23.34 -24.64
#